data_AF-A0A972V5G3-F1
#
_entry.id   AF-A0A972V5G3-F1
#
_cell.length_a   1.000
_cell.length_b   1.000
_cell.length_c   1.000
_cell.angle_alpha   90.00
_cell.angle_beta   90.00
_cell.angle_gamma   90.00
#
_symmetry.space_group_name_H-M   'P 1'
#
loop_
_entity.id
_entity.type
_entity.pdbx_description
1 polymer ?
#
loop_
_entity_poly.entity_id
_entity_poly.type
_entity_poly.pdbx_seq_one_letter_code
_entity_poly.pdbx_strand_id
1 'polypeptide(L)'
;MSDTSPTTRHVGRAQKLANWMIDHRLITASAILIPTILLAAMLPRIEVYSRFADLLPQKHEYILNYNRMKATFCGANVVTLSLEVTEGDIFTNKTLNQIRMLTKEVDLITGVNHYQVASMAHPKIRRIRTTAGGLIKSDPVMPR
;
A
#
# COMPACT_ATOMS: atom_id res chain seq x y z
N MET A 1 53.02 -39.54 -47.86
CA MET A 1 51.71 -39.40 -47.20
C MET A 1 51.87 -38.36 -46.09
N SER A 2 51.03 -37.33 -46.16
CA SER A 2 50.96 -36.07 -45.40
C SER A 2 51.53 -35.99 -43.97
N ASP A 3 52.49 -35.08 -43.88
CA ASP A 3 52.99 -34.24 -42.79
C ASP A 3 52.01 -33.94 -41.63
N THR A 4 52.44 -34.17 -40.38
CA THR A 4 51.72 -33.77 -39.15
C THR A 4 52.30 -32.47 -38.61
N SER A 5 51.78 -31.35 -39.11
CA SER A 5 52.14 -30.02 -38.59
C SER A 5 51.45 -29.75 -37.24
N PRO A 6 52.15 -29.16 -36.25
CA PRO A 6 51.57 -28.85 -34.95
C PRO A 6 50.62 -27.66 -35.09
N THR A 7 49.36 -27.84 -34.69
CA THR A 7 48.36 -26.75 -34.65
C THR A 7 48.69 -25.80 -33.50
N THR A 8 49.47 -24.75 -33.80
CA THR A 8 49.65 -23.60 -32.91
C THR A 8 48.33 -22.86 -32.76
N ARG A 9 47.51 -23.28 -31.78
CA ARG A 9 46.28 -22.58 -31.42
C ARG A 9 46.64 -21.22 -30.83
N HIS A 10 46.35 -20.15 -31.57
CA HIS A 10 46.36 -18.79 -31.03
C HIS A 10 45.45 -18.75 -29.80
N VAL A 11 46.05 -18.66 -28.62
CA VAL A 11 45.33 -18.57 -27.35
C VAL A 11 44.62 -17.22 -27.31
N GLY A 12 43.37 -17.20 -27.76
CA GLY A 12 42.51 -16.03 -27.68
C GLY A 12 42.40 -15.55 -26.23
N ARG A 13 42.25 -14.24 -26.02
CA ARG A 13 42.13 -13.62 -24.68
C ARG A 13 41.11 -14.33 -23.78
N ALA A 14 40.04 -14.86 -24.36
CA ALA A 14 39.02 -15.65 -23.68
C ALA A 14 39.55 -16.96 -23.06
N GLN A 15 40.45 -17.67 -23.73
CA GLN A 15 41.02 -18.93 -23.23
C GLN A 15 41.97 -18.68 -22.04
N LYS A 16 42.72 -17.58 -22.07
CA LYS A 16 43.56 -17.17 -20.92
C LYS A 16 42.72 -16.81 -19.71
N LEU A 17 41.60 -16.12 -19.92
CA LEU A 17 40.65 -15.78 -18.86
C LEU A 17 40.00 -17.03 -18.27
N ALA A 18 39.57 -17.97 -19.12
CA ALA A 18 38.97 -19.24 -18.69
C ALA A 18 39.94 -20.09 -17.85
N ASN A 19 41.19 -20.23 -18.31
CA ASN A 19 42.21 -20.96 -17.54
C ASN A 19 42.49 -20.27 -16.19
N TRP A 20 42.57 -18.92 -16.16
CA TRP A 20 42.76 -18.17 -14.92
C TRP A 20 41.60 -18.35 -13.92
N MET A 21 40.35 -18.39 -14.41
CA MET A 21 39.16 -18.63 -13.59
C MET A 21 39.14 -20.05 -12.98
N ILE A 22 39.66 -21.05 -13.70
CA ILE A 22 39.77 -22.44 -13.24
C ILE A 22 40.91 -22.59 -12.23
N ASP A 23 42.07 -21.98 -12.50
CA ASP A 23 43.24 -22.02 -11.61
C ASP A 23 42.94 -21.35 -10.26
N HIS A 24 42.14 -20.27 -10.26
CA HIS A 24 41.74 -19.54 -9.05
C HIS A 24 40.28 -19.80 -8.65
N ARG A 25 39.88 -21.08 -8.59
CA ARG A 25 38.49 -21.51 -8.28
C ARG A 25 37.83 -20.81 -7.09
N LEU A 26 38.59 -20.52 -6.02
CA LEU A 26 38.08 -19.85 -4.82
C LEU A 26 37.76 -18.36 -5.08
N ILE A 27 38.59 -17.67 -5.86
CA ILE A 27 38.36 -16.27 -6.23
C ILE A 27 37.13 -16.18 -7.12
N THR A 28 37.04 -17.03 -8.14
CA THR A 28 35.89 -17.10 -9.04
C THR A 28 34.59 -17.41 -8.28
N ALA A 29 34.62 -18.38 -7.36
CA ALA A 29 33.47 -18.72 -6.53
C ALA A 29 33.05 -17.52 -5.65
N SER A 30 34.01 -16.87 -4.97
CA SER A 30 33.71 -15.71 -4.12
C SER A 30 33.15 -14.52 -4.92
N ALA A 31 33.65 -14.29 -6.13
CA ALA A 31 33.19 -13.21 -7.00
C ALA A 31 31.72 -13.36 -7.42
N ILE A 32 31.20 -14.59 -7.46
CA ILE A 32 29.78 -14.87 -7.71
C ILE A 32 29.00 -14.87 -6.39
N LEU A 33 29.54 -15.54 -5.35
CA LEU A 33 28.83 -15.76 -4.10
C LEU A 33 28.57 -14.46 -3.33
N ILE A 34 29.54 -13.54 -3.31
CA ILE A 34 29.44 -12.26 -2.59
C ILE A 34 28.26 -11.41 -3.09
N PRO A 35 28.13 -11.08 -4.39
CA PRO A 35 26.98 -10.31 -4.87
C PRO A 35 25.66 -11.07 -4.70
N THR A 36 25.65 -12.41 -4.84
CA THR A 36 24.44 -13.22 -4.59
C THR A 36 23.97 -13.11 -3.14
N ILE A 37 24.88 -13.23 -2.16
CA ILE A 37 24.55 -13.09 -0.73
C ILE A 37 24.11 -11.67 -0.43
N LEU A 38 24.77 -10.66 -1.01
CA LEU A 38 24.40 -9.25 -0.80
C LEU A 38 22.97 -8.97 -1.29
N LEU A 39 22.61 -9.45 -2.48
CA LEU A 39 21.25 -9.34 -3.01
C LEU A 39 20.24 -10.11 -2.14
N ALA A 40 20.58 -11.33 -1.71
CA ALA A 40 19.74 -12.13 -0.82
C ALA A 40 19.54 -11.49 0.55
N ALA A 41 20.55 -10.82 1.11
CA ALA A 41 20.43 -10.08 2.36
C ALA A 41 19.54 -8.84 2.24
N MET A 42 19.35 -8.32 1.02
CA MET A 42 18.50 -7.15 0.76
C MET A 42 17.04 -7.51 0.47
N LEU A 43 16.75 -8.78 0.17
CA LEU A 43 15.39 -9.29 -0.08
C LEU A 43 14.37 -8.91 1.00
N PRO A 44 14.66 -9.06 2.31
CA PRO A 44 13.71 -8.72 3.37
C PRO A 44 13.38 -7.23 3.46
N ARG A 45 14.18 -6.36 2.84
CA ARG A 45 13.94 -4.91 2.82
C ARG A 45 13.05 -4.47 1.66
N ILE A 46 12.69 -5.37 0.75
CA ILE A 46 11.84 -5.05 -0.39
C ILE A 46 10.38 -5.06 0.07
N GLU A 47 9.81 -3.86 0.21
CA GLU A 47 8.38 -3.69 0.46
C GLU A 47 7.61 -3.76 -0.86
N VAL A 48 6.89 -4.86 -1.09
CA VAL A 48 6.06 -5.02 -2.28
C VAL A 48 4.65 -4.51 -1.98
N TYR A 49 4.32 -3.33 -2.53
CA TYR A 49 2.97 -2.76 -2.46
C TYR A 49 2.37 -2.63 -3.85
N SER A 50 1.15 -3.13 -4.04
CA SER A 50 0.36 -2.88 -5.25
C SER A 50 -0.45 -1.61 -5.09
N ARG A 51 0.09 -0.48 -5.58
CA ARG A 51 -0.63 0.80 -5.61
C ARG A 51 -1.20 1.02 -7.01
N PHE A 52 -2.52 0.91 -7.16
CA PHE A 52 -3.19 1.09 -8.46
C PHE A 52 -2.87 2.42 -9.15
N ALA A 53 -2.60 3.47 -8.38
CA ALA A 53 -2.19 4.76 -8.91
C ALA A 53 -0.89 4.70 -9.72
N ASP A 54 0.04 3.81 -9.37
CA ASP A 54 1.35 3.68 -10.01
C ASP A 54 1.26 3.00 -11.38
N LEU A 55 0.17 2.29 -11.65
CA LEU A 55 -0.13 1.70 -12.96
C LEU A 55 -0.57 2.76 -13.99
N LEU A 56 -0.91 3.97 -13.53
CA LEU A 56 -1.37 5.05 -14.39
C LEU A 56 -0.20 5.85 -14.97
N PRO A 57 -0.34 6.41 -16.20
CA PRO A 57 0.69 7.24 -16.82
C PRO A 57 0.85 8.57 -16.07
N GLN A 58 1.83 8.63 -15.16
CA GLN A 58 2.04 9.77 -14.27
C GLN A 58 2.32 11.11 -14.99
N LYS A 59 2.82 11.05 -16.23
CA LYS A 59 3.14 12.25 -17.03
C LYS A 59 1.93 12.86 -17.74
N HIS A 60 0.77 12.22 -17.68
CA HIS A 60 -0.43 12.71 -18.38
C HIS A 60 -1.10 13.85 -17.59
N GLU A 61 -1.57 14.90 -18.29
CA GLU A 61 -2.18 16.10 -17.68
C GLU A 61 -3.35 15.80 -16.73
N TYR A 62 -4.27 14.93 -17.12
CA TYR A 62 -5.36 14.46 -16.24
C TYR A 62 -4.88 13.83 -14.93
N ILE A 63 -3.80 13.02 -14.97
CA ILE A 63 -3.27 12.36 -13.78
C ILE A 63 -2.59 13.38 -12.86
N LEU A 64 -1.90 14.37 -13.42
CA LEU A 64 -1.32 15.49 -12.67
C LEU A 64 -2.41 16.30 -11.95
N ASN A 65 -3.50 16.64 -12.65
CA ASN A 65 -4.63 17.35 -12.05
C ASN A 65 -5.34 16.50 -11.00
N TYR A 66 -5.58 15.21 -11.27
CA TYR A 66 -6.13 14.27 -10.30
C TYR A 66 -5.26 14.20 -9.05
N ASN A 67 -3.94 14.01 -9.17
CA ASN A 67 -3.01 13.95 -8.04
C ASN A 67 -3.02 15.24 -7.22
N ARG A 68 -3.14 16.42 -7.86
CA ARG A 68 -3.29 17.71 -7.19
C ARG A 68 -4.61 17.80 -6.40
N MET A 69 -5.72 17.29 -6.94
CA MET A 69 -7.04 17.41 -6.33
C MET A 69 -7.36 16.30 -5.32
N LYS A 70 -6.74 15.12 -5.44
CA LYS A 70 -6.97 13.94 -4.60
C LYS A 70 -6.69 14.19 -3.11
N ALA A 71 -5.79 15.12 -2.77
CA ALA A 71 -5.56 15.49 -1.38
C ALA A 71 -6.80 16.17 -0.74
N THR A 72 -7.58 16.88 -1.56
CA THR A 72 -8.75 17.65 -1.13
C THR A 72 -10.05 16.84 -1.28
N PHE A 73 -10.15 16.03 -2.33
CA PHE A 73 -11.32 15.21 -2.64
C PHE A 73 -11.03 13.76 -2.31
N CYS A 74 -11.77 13.18 -1.35
CA CYS A 74 -11.78 11.77 -0.91
C CYS A 74 -10.58 10.91 -1.33
N GLY A 75 -9.79 10.48 -0.35
CA GLY A 75 -8.72 9.52 -0.56
C GLY A 75 -9.24 8.21 -1.18
N ALA A 76 -8.40 7.52 -1.94
CA ALA A 76 -8.76 6.27 -2.60
C ALA A 76 -8.94 5.09 -1.61
N ASN A 77 -8.47 5.25 -0.37
CA ASN A 77 -8.51 4.20 0.63
C ASN A 77 -9.73 4.43 1.52
N VAL A 78 -10.76 3.60 1.34
CA VAL A 78 -11.97 3.60 2.18
C VAL A 78 -11.93 2.34 3.05
N VAL A 79 -12.12 2.53 4.36
CA VAL A 79 -12.23 1.44 5.32
C VAL A 79 -13.65 1.43 5.88
N THR A 80 -14.31 0.29 5.80
CA THR A 80 -15.67 0.09 6.33
C THR A 80 -15.61 -0.81 7.54
N LEU A 81 -16.12 -0.31 8.68
CA LEU A 81 -16.29 -1.09 9.90
C LEU A 81 -17.78 -1.36 10.11
N SER A 82 -18.14 -2.62 10.37
CA SER A 82 -19.51 -3.03 10.70
C SER A 82 -19.55 -3.60 12.10
N LEU A 83 -20.59 -3.27 12.86
CA LEU A 83 -20.87 -3.82 14.17
C LEU A 83 -22.17 -4.62 14.08
N GLU A 84 -22.11 -5.90 14.45
CA GLU A 84 -23.25 -6.80 14.48
C GLU A 84 -23.60 -7.16 15.94
N VAL A 85 -24.90 -7.22 16.24
CA VAL A 85 -25.42 -7.69 17.52
C VAL A 85 -26.01 -9.08 17.30
N THR A 86 -25.45 -10.09 17.97
CA THR A 86 -25.84 -11.50 17.78
C THR A 86 -27.17 -11.85 18.44
N GLU A 87 -27.51 -11.17 19.55
CA GLU A 87 -28.72 -11.43 20.33
C GLU A 87 -29.41 -10.12 20.71
N GLY A 88 -30.69 -9.98 20.35
CA GLY A 88 -31.50 -8.82 20.68
C GLY A 88 -31.53 -7.73 19.60
N ASP A 89 -31.58 -6.47 20.03
CA ASP A 89 -31.74 -5.29 19.16
C ASP A 89 -30.49 -4.38 19.18
N ILE A 90 -30.27 -3.66 18.09
CA ILE A 90 -29.17 -2.71 17.93
C ILE A 90 -29.42 -1.41 18.71
N PHE A 91 -30.68 -1.09 19.01
CA PHE A 91 -31.08 0.14 19.69
C PHE A 91 -31.00 0.05 21.23
N THR A 92 -30.02 -0.69 21.76
CA THR A 92 -29.75 -0.72 23.20
C THR A 92 -28.72 0.35 23.59
N ASN A 93 -28.81 0.87 24.82
CA ASN A 93 -27.83 1.83 25.35
C ASN A 93 -26.39 1.31 25.28
N LYS A 94 -26.19 0.01 25.50
CA LYS A 94 -24.86 -0.62 25.43
C LYS A 94 -24.29 -0.56 24.02
N THR A 95 -25.05 -1.03 23.02
CA THR A 95 -24.62 -1.05 21.61
C THR A 95 -24.41 0.36 21.06
N LEU A 96 -25.33 1.29 21.34
CA LEU A 96 -25.20 2.68 20.88
C LEU A 96 -23.97 3.37 21.49
N ASN A 97 -23.64 3.08 22.75
CA ASN A 97 -22.41 3.57 23.38
C ASN A 97 -21.16 2.97 22.75
N GLN A 98 -21.18 1.69 22.37
CA GLN A 98 -20.08 1.06 21.64
C GLN A 98 -19.89 1.69 20.27
N ILE A 99 -20.95 1.93 19.49
CA ILE A 99 -20.86 2.64 18.20
C ILE A 99 -20.25 4.03 18.38
N ARG A 100 -20.66 4.76 19.42
CA ARG A 100 -20.11 6.07 19.74
C ARG A 100 -18.62 6.01 20.10
N MET A 101 -18.22 5.04 20.92
CA MET A 101 -16.82 4.81 21.28
C MET A 101 -16.00 4.48 20.03
N LEU A 102 -16.43 3.50 19.23
CA LEU A 102 -15.75 3.10 17.99
C LEU A 102 -15.61 4.27 17.01
N THR A 103 -16.65 5.09 16.88
CA THR A 103 -16.60 6.27 16.00
C THR A 103 -15.54 7.27 16.47
N LYS A 104 -15.43 7.52 17.79
CA LYS A 104 -14.39 8.41 18.34
C LYS A 104 -12.99 7.84 18.18
N GLU A 105 -12.81 6.56 18.49
CA GLU A 105 -11.52 5.89 18.34
C GLU A 105 -11.05 5.91 16.89
N VAL A 106 -11.93 5.61 15.93
CA VAL A 106 -11.60 5.69 14.49
C VAL A 106 -11.24 7.12 14.08
N ASP A 107 -11.97 8.11 14.58
CA ASP A 107 -11.68 9.52 14.30
C ASP A 107 -10.31 9.95 14.86
N LEU A 108 -9.83 9.34 15.95
CA LEU A 108 -8.52 9.65 16.54
C LEU A 108 -7.33 8.95 15.86
N ILE A 109 -7.57 7.99 14.96
CA ILE A 109 -6.50 7.26 14.26
C ILE A 109 -5.71 8.23 13.36
N THR A 110 -4.38 8.20 13.48
CA THR A 110 -3.49 9.00 12.64
C THR A 110 -3.65 8.62 11.16
N GLY A 111 -3.96 9.60 10.32
CA GLY A 111 -4.17 9.40 8.87
C GLY A 111 -5.63 9.27 8.45
N VAL A 112 -6.58 9.22 9.39
CA VAL A 112 -8.01 9.34 9.08
C VAL A 112 -8.36 10.81 8.81
N ASN A 113 -9.17 11.04 7.78
CA ASN A 113 -9.73 12.37 7.52
C ASN A 113 -11.02 12.56 8.33
N HIS A 114 -10.95 13.36 9.40
CA HIS A 114 -12.07 13.64 10.31
C HIS A 114 -13.34 14.15 9.60
N TYR A 115 -13.20 14.87 8.48
CA TYR A 115 -14.34 15.37 7.70
C TYR A 115 -15.07 14.28 6.90
N GLN A 116 -14.42 13.13 6.72
CA GLN A 116 -14.91 12.00 5.93
C GLN A 116 -15.38 10.83 6.79
N VAL A 117 -15.24 10.89 8.11
CA VAL A 117 -15.83 9.89 9.01
C VAL A 117 -17.36 9.96 8.90
N ALA A 118 -17.95 8.81 8.55
CA ALA A 118 -19.40 8.65 8.38
C ALA A 118 -19.89 7.54 9.31
N SER A 119 -20.62 7.92 10.35
CA SER A 119 -21.21 7.01 11.34
C SER A 119 -22.47 7.65 11.92
N MET A 120 -23.44 6.85 12.36
CA MET A 120 -24.65 7.33 13.03
C MET A 120 -24.35 8.16 14.29
N ALA A 121 -23.22 7.89 14.95
CA ALA A 121 -22.78 8.62 16.14
C ALA A 121 -21.96 9.88 15.79
N HIS A 122 -21.63 10.11 14.52
CA HIS A 122 -20.81 11.25 14.10
C HIS A 122 -21.66 12.54 14.02
N PRO A 123 -21.17 13.70 14.50
CA PRO A 123 -21.94 14.96 14.51
C PRO A 123 -22.35 15.47 13.12
N LYS A 124 -21.70 14.96 12.07
CA LYS A 124 -22.04 15.23 10.66
C LYS A 124 -23.41 14.69 10.28
N ILE A 125 -23.84 13.58 10.89
CA ILE A 125 -25.11 12.93 10.55
C ILE A 125 -26.23 13.58 11.38
N ARG A 126 -27.07 14.34 10.68
CA ARG A 126 -28.15 15.13 11.28
C ARG A 126 -29.50 14.69 10.75
N ARG A 127 -30.48 14.68 11.64
CA ARG A 127 -31.88 14.47 11.34
C ARG A 127 -32.54 15.81 11.03
N ILE A 128 -33.00 15.95 9.79
CA ILE A 128 -33.71 17.14 9.33
C ILE A 128 -35.21 16.86 9.37
N ARG A 129 -35.98 17.75 10.01
CA ARG A 129 -37.44 17.66 10.12
C ARG A 129 -38.07 19.03 9.92
N THR A 130 -39.23 19.07 9.27
CA THR A 130 -40.02 20.30 9.13
C THR A 130 -41.02 20.39 10.29
N THR A 131 -41.08 21.56 10.92
CA THR A 131 -42.04 21.87 11.99
C THR A 131 -43.35 22.35 11.36
N ALA A 132 -44.48 22.21 12.07
CA ALA A 132 -45.80 22.62 11.57
C ALA A 132 -45.88 24.09 11.10
N GLY A 133 -45.00 24.97 11.59
CA GLY A 133 -44.87 26.36 11.14
C GLY A 133 -43.94 26.60 9.94
N GLY A 134 -43.52 25.55 9.22
CA GLY A 134 -42.65 25.65 8.03
C GLY A 134 -41.15 25.79 8.32
N LEU A 135 -40.75 25.84 9.60
CA LEU A 135 -39.34 25.93 9.99
C LEU A 135 -38.64 24.56 9.91
N ILE A 136 -37.45 24.54 9.33
CA ILE A 136 -36.59 23.35 9.25
C ILE A 136 -35.75 23.23 10.52
N LYS A 137 -35.89 22.12 11.25
CA LYS A 137 -35.08 21.78 12.42
C LYS A 137 -34.05 20.71 12.05
N SER A 138 -32.80 20.94 12.42
CA SER A 138 -31.69 20.01 12.18
C SER A 138 -31.04 19.62 13.51
N ASP A 139 -31.35 18.42 14.00
CA ASP A 139 -30.81 17.89 15.25
C ASP A 139 -29.82 16.74 14.95
N PRO A 140 -28.76 16.52 15.74
CA PRO A 140 -27.92 15.32 15.61
C PRO A 140 -28.75 14.04 15.73
N VAL A 141 -28.38 12.99 15.00
CA VAL A 141 -29.09 11.69 15.09
C VAL A 141 -28.90 11.06 16.46
N MET A 142 -27.68 11.10 16.99
CA MET A 142 -27.37 10.63 18.34
C MET A 142 -27.08 11.84 19.24
N PRO A 143 -27.71 11.94 20.43
CA PRO A 143 -27.38 12.97 21.40
C PRO A 143 -25.95 12.78 21.95
N ARG A 144 -25.34 13.87 22.40
CA ARG A 144 -23.97 13.86 22.94
C ARG A 144 -23.89 13.16 24.29
#